data_AF-A0A952R1N6-F1
#
_entry.id   AF-A0A952R1N6-F1
#
_cell.length_a   1.000
_cell.length_b   1.000
_cell.length_c   1.000
_cell.angle_alpha   90.00
_cell.angle_beta   90.00
_cell.angle_gamma   90.00
#
_symmetry.space_group_name_H-M   'P 1'
#
loop_
_entity.id
_entity.type
_entity.pdbx_description
1 polymer ?
#
loop_
_entity_poly.entity_id
_entity_poly.type
_entity_poly.pdbx_seq_one_letter_code
_entity_poly.pdbx_strand_id
1 'polypeptide(L)' 'MVQERAMADTIRYYSNEELSEIIAKCENAISDGTAEIEDYEAFVLCQKELARRTWA' A
#
# COMPACT_ATOMS: atom_id res chain seq x y z
N MET A 1 -13.09 -13.37 2.99
CA MET A 1 -11.62 -13.24 2.94
C MET A 1 -11.08 -13.47 1.51
N VAL A 2 -11.70 -12.90 0.47
CA VAL A 2 -11.30 -13.10 -0.95
C VAL A 2 -10.60 -11.86 -1.54
N GLN A 3 -10.79 -10.67 -0.95
CA GLN A 3 -10.23 -9.41 -1.46
C GLN A 3 -8.72 -9.24 -1.22
N GLU A 4 -8.18 -9.81 -0.14
CA GLU A 4 -6.77 -9.65 0.27
C GLU A 4 -5.77 -10.08 -0.83
N ARG A 5 -6.16 -11.08 -1.63
CA ARG A 5 -5.28 -11.68 -2.65
C ARG A 5 -5.12 -10.82 -3.89
N ALA A 6 -6.19 -10.14 -4.31
CA ALA A 6 -6.17 -9.33 -5.54
C ALA A 6 -5.27 -8.09 -5.40
N MET A 7 -5.29 -7.43 -4.24
CA MET A 7 -4.50 -6.21 -4.02
C MET A 7 -3.01 -6.53 -3.87
N ALA A 8 -2.68 -7.63 -3.19
CA ALA A 8 -1.30 -8.11 -3.05
C ALA A 8 -0.65 -8.51 -4.38
N ASP A 9 -1.40 -9.13 -5.30
CA ASP A 9 -0.90 -9.47 -6.63
C ASP A 9 -0.71 -8.21 -7.49
N THR A 10 -1.62 -7.24 -7.40
CA THR A 10 -1.53 -5.97 -8.15
C THR A 10 -0.35 -5.11 -7.70
N ILE A 11 -0.03 -5.12 -6.40
CA ILE A 11 1.05 -4.32 -5.82
C ILE A 11 2.44 -4.60 -6.40
N ARG A 12 2.65 -5.83 -6.89
CA ARG A 12 3.92 -6.22 -7.52
C ARG A 12 4.18 -5.51 -8.84
N TYR A 13 3.14 -5.00 -9.49
CA TYR A 13 3.24 -4.34 -10.79
C TYR A 13 3.40 -2.82 -10.67
N TYR A 14 3.14 -2.22 -9.50
CA TYR A 14 3.40 -0.81 -9.29
C TYR A 14 4.90 -0.51 -9.27
N SER A 15 5.30 0.62 -9.83
CA SER A 15 6.63 1.20 -9.69
C SER A 15 6.89 1.70 -8.27
N ASN A 16 8.14 1.99 -7.93
CA ASN A 16 8.48 2.53 -6.61
C ASN A 16 7.84 3.90 -6.37
N GLU A 17 7.67 4.70 -7.43
CA GLU A 17 7.00 6.00 -7.39
C GLU A 17 5.52 5.83 -7.08
N GLU A 18 4.82 4.94 -7.81
CA GLU A 18 3.40 4.63 -7.56
C GLU A 18 3.17 4.07 -6.16
N LEU A 19 4.04 3.17 -5.67
CA LEU A 19 3.95 2.67 -4.30
C LEU A 19 4.10 3.80 -3.27
N SER A 20 5.03 4.73 -3.50
CA SER A 20 5.26 5.87 -2.61
C SER A 20 4.07 6.84 -2.63
N GLU A 21 3.45 7.08 -3.79
CA GLU A 21 2.25 7.89 -3.90
C GLU A 21 1.05 7.28 -3.17
N ILE A 22 0.85 5.96 -3.29
CA ILE A 22 -0.22 5.26 -2.58
C ILE A 22 -0.01 5.37 -1.07
N ILE A 23 1.24 5.14 -0.60
CA ILE A 23 1.59 5.29 0.82
C ILE A 23 1.26 6.70 1.31
N ALA A 24 1.66 7.74 0.59
CA ALA A 24 1.40 9.13 0.98
C ALA A 24 -0.11 9.46 1.02
N LYS A 25 -0.91 8.91 0.10
CA LYS A 25 -2.38 9.05 0.13
C LYS A 25 -2.98 8.37 1.36
N CYS A 26 -2.57 7.14 1.65
CA CYS A 26 -3.03 6.44 2.84
C CYS A 26 -2.59 7.16 4.12
N GLU A 27 -1.37 7.69 4.21
CA GLU A 27 -0.91 8.47 5.38
C GLU A 27 -1.76 9.71 5.62
N ASN A 28 -2.14 10.42 4.56
CA ASN A 28 -3.03 11.57 4.67
C ASN A 28 -4.40 11.16 5.21
N ALA A 29 -5.02 10.11 4.64
CA ALA A 29 -6.31 9.59 5.10
C ALA A 29 -6.26 9.06 6.54
N ILE A 30 -5.14 8.47 6.95
CA ILE A 30 -4.95 7.99 8.33
C ILE A 30 -4.83 9.19 9.26
N SER A 31 -4.06 10.20 8.86
CA SER A 31 -3.81 11.39 9.67
C SER A 31 -5.04 12.30 9.80
N ASP A 32 -5.89 12.37 8.77
CA ASP A 32 -7.12 13.17 8.77
C ASP A 32 -8.31 12.42 9.40
N GLY A 33 -8.13 11.13 9.71
CA GLY A 33 -9.14 10.28 10.34
C GLY A 33 -10.24 9.79 9.40
N THR A 34 -10.03 9.89 8.08
CA THR A 34 -10.98 9.44 7.05
C THR A 34 -10.64 8.08 6.46
N ALA A 35 -9.49 7.49 6.83
CA ALA A 35 -9.04 6.19 6.33
C ALA A 35 -10.03 5.06 6.64
N GLU A 36 -10.31 4.28 5.61
CA GLU A 36 -11.00 3.00 5.70
C GLU A 36 -10.01 1.86 5.99
N ILE A 37 -10.51 0.66 6.31
CA ILE A 37 -9.66 -0.50 6.62
C ILE A 37 -8.75 -0.84 5.43
N GLU A 38 -9.29 -0.69 4.22
CA GLU A 38 -8.63 -0.87 2.94
C GLU A 38 -7.42 0.06 2.77
N ASP A 39 -7.46 1.28 3.31
CA ASP A 39 -6.33 2.21 3.28
C ASP A 39 -5.18 1.72 4.17
N TYR A 40 -5.50 1.19 5.35
CA TYR A 40 -4.50 0.59 6.23
C TYR A 40 -3.87 -0.67 5.60
N GLU A 41 -4.68 -1.50 4.96
CA GLU A 41 -4.18 -2.69 4.26
C GLU A 41 -3.28 -2.31 3.09
N ALA A 42 -3.72 -1.36 2.25
CA ALA A 42 -2.94 -0.86 1.13
C ALA A 42 -1.61 -0.24 1.58
N PHE A 43 -1.63 0.56 2.65
CA PHE A 43 -0.45 1.16 3.26
C PHE A 43 0.58 0.09 3.66
N VAL A 44 0.15 -0.93 4.42
CA VAL A 44 1.04 -2.01 4.89
C VAL A 44 1.60 -2.83 3.73
N LEU A 45 0.76 -3.16 2.73
CA LEU A 45 1.20 -3.95 1.58
C LEU A 45 2.21 -3.19 0.71
N CYS A 46 1.99 -1.89 0.48
CA CYS A 46 2.91 -1.05 -0.30
C CYS A 46 4.24 -0.88 0.42
N GLN A 47 4.24 -0.66 1.73
CA GLN A 47 5.47 -0.58 2.52
C GLN A 47 6.26 -1.89 2.49
N LYS A 48 5.59 -3.04 2.61
CA LYS A 48 6.24 -4.37 2.51
C LYS A 48 6.91 -4.56 1.15
N GLU A 49 6.24 -4.18 0.07
CA GLU A 49 6.78 -4.32 -1.28
C GLU A 49 7.97 -3.38 -1.52
N LEU A 50 7.90 -2.12 -1.09
CA LEU A 50 9.04 -1.20 -1.17
C LEU A 50 10.23 -1.71 -0.36
N ALA A 51 10.01 -2.14 0.89
CA ALA A 51 11.05 -2.73 1.71
C ALA A 51 11.65 -3.98 1.03
N ARG A 52 10.84 -4.86 0.45
CA ARG A 52 11.33 -6.01 -0.31
C ARG A 52 12.26 -5.58 -1.45
N ARG A 53 11.97 -4.48 -2.14
CA ARG A 53 12.78 -3.97 -3.27
C ARG A 53 14.06 -3.26 -2.83
N THR A 54 14.03 -2.55 -1.70
CA THR A 54 15.20 -1.84 -1.19
C THR A 54 16.29 -2.78 -0.68
N TRP A 55 15.89 -3.95 -0.17
CA TRP A 55 16.80 -4.93 0.43
C TRP A 55 17.02 -6.19 -0.44
N ALA A 56 16.53 -6.21 -1.69
CA ALA A 56 16.79 -7.25 -2.68
C ALA A 56 18.05 -6.94 -3.50
#